data_AF-A0A1J5PV10-F1
#
_entry.id   AF-A0A1J5PV10-F1
#
_cell.length_a   1.000
_cell.length_b   1.000
_cell.length_c   1.000
_cell.angle_alpha   90.00
_cell.angle_beta   90.00
_cell.angle_gamma   90.00
#
_symmetry.space_group_name_H-M   'P 1'
#
loop_
_entity.id
_entity.type
_entity.pdbx_description
1 polymer ?
#
loop_
_entity_poly.entity_id
_entity_poly.type
_entity_poly.pdbx_seq_one_letter_code
_entity_poly.pdbx_strand_id
1 'polypeptide(L)'
;MTDWHNARDIPVSKGKFDIEDYTLYLVDFMRTLGPDINVIAVCQPAPLTLAATAYLAEEDPSAQPRTLTLIGGPIDPDAADTDVTDFGRRITMGQLEHLAIQRVGFKFAGAGRLVYPGLLQLASFISMNADRHSKAFVDQIMRAAQGEASEHDAHNRFYDEYLSVMDMTAEFYLSTVERIFKNTEIARNEFVVAGKKVDIGKITQVAVKTVEGAEDDISAPGQCVAALRLCTGLPDSKKASHLEPGAGHYGIFAGKSWRNNIRPLVLDFIDANANNGAAPAAKTEAAPAKTKAPMRVVSAQ
;
A
#
# COMPACT_ATOMS: atom_id res chain seq x y z
N MET A 1 -5.25 -11.87 11.30
CA MET A 1 -4.11 -11.69 10.38
C MET A 1 -4.29 -12.71 9.27
N THR A 2 -4.34 -12.28 8.02
CA THR A 2 -4.30 -13.18 6.86
C THR A 2 -2.83 -13.32 6.51
N ASP A 3 -2.27 -14.48 6.78
CA ASP A 3 -0.83 -14.70 6.56
C ASP A 3 -0.56 -14.82 5.05
N TRP A 4 0.44 -14.09 4.57
CA TRP A 4 0.86 -14.17 3.18
C TRP A 4 1.88 -15.30 3.06
N HIS A 5 1.52 -16.34 2.31
CA HIS A 5 2.41 -17.47 2.10
C HIS A 5 3.44 -17.12 1.02
N ASN A 6 4.71 -17.41 1.30
CA ASN A 6 5.79 -17.26 0.33
C ASN A 6 5.53 -18.18 -0.88
N ALA A 7 5.60 -17.64 -2.11
CA ALA A 7 5.24 -18.37 -3.31
C ALA A 7 6.08 -19.65 -3.52
N ARG A 8 7.32 -19.69 -3.02
CA ARG A 8 8.18 -20.89 -3.11
C ARG A 8 7.64 -22.08 -2.32
N ASP A 9 6.82 -21.82 -1.31
CA ASP A 9 6.26 -22.84 -0.43
C ASP A 9 4.87 -23.32 -0.92
N ILE A 10 4.40 -22.83 -2.06
CA ILE A 10 3.09 -23.18 -2.66
C ILE A 10 3.29 -24.08 -3.89
N PRO A 11 2.79 -25.34 -3.87
CA PRO A 11 2.90 -26.26 -5.01
C PRO A 11 2.38 -25.69 -6.32
N VAL A 12 3.00 -26.06 -7.44
CA VAL A 12 2.54 -25.67 -8.80
C VAL A 12 1.10 -26.14 -9.06
N SER A 13 0.69 -27.27 -8.47
CA SER A 13 -0.67 -27.80 -8.59
C SER A 13 -1.77 -26.92 -7.98
N LYS A 14 -1.42 -25.89 -7.20
CA LYS A 14 -2.37 -24.92 -6.65
C LYS A 14 -2.74 -23.79 -7.61
N GLY A 15 -2.21 -23.83 -8.84
CA GLY A 15 -2.55 -22.88 -9.89
C GLY A 15 -1.65 -21.64 -9.90
N LYS A 16 -2.03 -20.68 -10.74
CA LYS A 16 -1.38 -19.36 -10.82
C LYS A 16 -1.94 -18.42 -9.75
N PHE A 17 -1.27 -17.30 -9.57
CA PHE A 17 -1.79 -16.15 -8.83
C PHE A 17 -1.25 -14.89 -9.49
N ASP A 18 -2.12 -14.09 -10.09
CA ASP A 18 -1.79 -12.82 -10.75
C ASP A 18 -2.59 -11.63 -10.19
N ILE A 19 -2.51 -10.46 -10.84
CA ILE A 19 -3.21 -9.26 -10.37
C ILE A 19 -4.73 -9.37 -10.42
N GLU A 20 -5.30 -10.19 -11.32
CA GLU A 20 -6.75 -10.44 -11.35
C GLU A 20 -7.14 -11.33 -10.17
N ASP A 21 -6.37 -12.39 -9.91
CA ASP A 21 -6.56 -13.25 -8.74
C ASP A 21 -6.47 -12.45 -7.44
N TYR A 22 -5.50 -11.53 -7.34
CA TYR A 22 -5.37 -10.61 -6.20
C TYR A 22 -6.58 -9.68 -6.05
N THR A 23 -7.04 -9.07 -7.15
CA THR A 23 -8.23 -8.21 -7.13
C THR A 23 -9.46 -8.99 -6.66
N LEU A 24 -9.69 -10.20 -7.18
CA LEU A 24 -10.81 -11.04 -6.74
C LEU A 24 -10.66 -11.51 -5.30
N TYR A 25 -9.44 -11.77 -4.84
CA TYR A 25 -9.20 -12.11 -3.45
C TYR A 25 -9.54 -10.94 -2.50
N LEU A 26 -9.26 -9.70 -2.89
CA LEU A 26 -9.73 -8.51 -2.16
C LEU A 26 -11.26 -8.38 -2.17
N VAL A 27 -11.90 -8.66 -3.31
CA VAL A 27 -13.38 -8.71 -3.42
C VAL A 27 -13.95 -9.72 -2.42
N ASP A 28 -13.39 -10.92 -2.36
CA ASP A 28 -13.82 -11.98 -1.46
C ASP A 28 -13.60 -11.61 0.01
N PHE A 29 -12.50 -10.94 0.34
CA PHE A 29 -12.29 -10.40 1.69
C PHE A 29 -13.35 -9.39 2.09
N MET A 30 -13.60 -8.40 1.22
CA MET A 30 -14.59 -7.37 1.50
C MET A 30 -16.00 -7.96 1.66
N ARG A 31 -16.37 -8.93 0.81
CA ARG A 31 -17.62 -9.70 0.97
C ARG A 31 -17.69 -10.46 2.28
N THR A 32 -16.62 -11.17 2.63
CA THR A 32 -16.57 -12.04 3.81
C THR A 32 -16.65 -11.24 5.11
N LEU A 33 -15.97 -10.09 5.17
CA LEU A 33 -15.98 -9.21 6.34
C LEU A 33 -17.27 -8.37 6.41
N GLY A 34 -17.95 -8.18 5.27
CA GLY A 34 -19.18 -7.42 5.15
C GLY A 34 -18.95 -5.91 4.99
N PRO A 35 -20.02 -5.12 4.75
CA PRO A 35 -19.91 -3.70 4.42
C PRO A 35 -19.52 -2.80 5.60
N ASP A 36 -19.54 -3.29 6.84
CA ASP A 36 -19.15 -2.52 8.03
C ASP A 36 -17.63 -2.50 8.24
N ILE A 37 -16.90 -2.23 7.17
CA ILE A 37 -15.44 -2.16 7.16
C ILE A 37 -14.96 -0.85 6.53
N ASN A 38 -13.74 -0.48 6.88
CA ASN A 38 -12.97 0.58 6.26
C ASN A 38 -11.71 -0.04 5.68
N VAL A 39 -11.43 0.23 4.41
CA VAL A 39 -10.29 -0.37 3.70
C VAL A 39 -9.20 0.68 3.56
N ILE A 40 -7.98 0.32 3.93
CA ILE A 40 -6.79 1.13 3.73
C ILE A 40 -5.81 0.32 2.89
N ALA A 41 -5.44 0.83 1.72
CA ALA A 41 -4.45 0.25 0.83
C ALA A 41 -3.24 1.17 0.69
N VAL A 42 -2.05 0.62 0.87
CA VAL A 42 -0.80 1.37 0.96
C VAL A 42 0.15 0.90 -0.12
N CYS A 43 0.70 1.81 -0.92
CA CYS A 43 1.63 1.52 -2.01
C CYS A 43 1.00 0.64 -3.11
N GLN A 44 1.71 -0.41 -3.55
CA GLN A 44 1.36 -1.30 -4.65
C GLN A 44 -0.09 -1.85 -4.66
N PRO A 45 -0.73 -2.26 -3.55
CA PRO A 45 -2.11 -2.76 -3.58
C PRO A 45 -3.19 -1.70 -3.91
N ALA A 46 -2.87 -0.41 -3.86
CA ALA A 46 -3.86 0.65 -4.02
C ALA A 46 -4.66 0.59 -5.35
N PRO A 47 -4.05 0.41 -6.53
CA PRO A 47 -4.79 0.32 -7.80
C PRO A 47 -5.73 -0.89 -7.85
N LEU A 48 -5.26 -2.05 -7.37
CA LEU A 48 -6.05 -3.29 -7.36
C LEU A 48 -7.18 -3.26 -6.33
N THR A 49 -6.98 -2.55 -5.21
CA THR A 49 -8.03 -2.34 -4.20
C THR A 49 -9.12 -1.38 -4.68
N LEU A 50 -8.72 -0.33 -5.42
CA LEU A 50 -9.66 0.56 -6.11
C LEU A 50 -10.49 -0.23 -7.13
N ALA A 51 -9.85 -1.05 -7.97
CA ALA A 51 -10.54 -1.93 -8.91
C ALA A 51 -11.46 -2.95 -8.22
N ALA A 52 -11.04 -3.57 -7.12
CA ALA A 52 -11.86 -4.50 -6.35
C ALA A 52 -13.12 -3.82 -5.78
N THR A 53 -12.98 -2.58 -5.31
CA THR A 53 -14.10 -1.78 -4.80
C THR A 53 -15.08 -1.43 -5.92
N ALA A 54 -14.57 -1.04 -7.09
CA ALA A 54 -15.38 -0.79 -8.29
C ALA A 54 -16.10 -2.06 -8.79
N TYR A 55 -15.40 -3.20 -8.80
CA TYR A 55 -15.98 -4.50 -9.13
C TYR A 55 -17.18 -4.83 -8.22
N LEU A 56 -17.04 -4.62 -6.91
CA LEU A 56 -18.15 -4.77 -5.96
C LEU A 56 -19.28 -3.78 -6.23
N ALA A 57 -18.98 -2.55 -6.62
CA ALA A 57 -19.99 -1.55 -6.95
C ALA A 57 -20.94 -1.98 -8.07
N GLU A 58 -20.50 -2.87 -8.97
CA GLU A 58 -21.33 -3.42 -10.03
C GLU A 58 -21.99 -4.75 -9.64
N GLU A 59 -21.21 -5.65 -9.02
CA GLU A 59 -21.60 -7.05 -8.85
C GLU A 59 -22.32 -7.32 -7.53
N ASP A 60 -21.94 -6.61 -6.47
CA ASP A 60 -22.56 -6.74 -5.15
C ASP A 60 -22.41 -5.41 -4.39
N PRO A 61 -23.21 -4.39 -4.75
CA PRO A 61 -23.07 -3.05 -4.19
C PRO A 61 -23.21 -3.04 -2.66
N SER A 62 -23.90 -4.03 -2.10
CA SER A 62 -24.14 -4.17 -0.67
C SER A 62 -22.92 -4.65 0.13
N ALA A 63 -21.92 -5.23 -0.53
CA ALA A 63 -20.68 -5.70 0.08
C ALA A 63 -19.52 -4.69 0.01
N GLN A 64 -19.75 -3.51 -0.59
CA GLN A 64 -18.73 -2.46 -0.64
C GLN A 64 -18.38 -1.94 0.77
N PRO A 65 -17.11 -1.58 1.02
CA PRO A 65 -16.69 -0.99 2.29
C PRO A 65 -17.32 0.39 2.49
N ARG A 66 -17.36 0.90 3.73
CA ARG A 66 -17.83 2.27 4.00
C ARG A 66 -16.89 3.31 3.42
N THR A 67 -15.59 3.09 3.62
CA THR A 67 -14.53 3.98 3.14
C THR A 67 -13.39 3.20 2.49
N LEU A 68 -12.72 3.87 1.55
CA LEU A 68 -11.51 3.41 0.90
C LEU A 68 -10.44 4.52 1.02
N THR A 69 -9.35 4.24 1.72
CA THR A 69 -8.18 5.13 1.81
C THR A 69 -7.03 4.54 1.00
N LEU A 70 -6.49 5.30 0.06
CA LEU A 70 -5.36 4.93 -0.79
C LEU A 70 -4.15 5.80 -0.42
N ILE A 71 -3.01 5.19 -0.10
CA ILE A 71 -1.83 5.89 0.41
C ILE A 71 -0.63 5.59 -0.49
N GLY A 72 -0.06 6.61 -1.14
CA GLY A 72 1.14 6.47 -1.98
C GLY A 72 1.03 5.41 -3.08
N GLY A 73 -0.18 5.24 -3.64
CA GLY A 73 -0.48 4.21 -4.61
C GLY A 73 -0.24 4.67 -6.05
N PRO A 74 0.34 3.83 -6.93
CA PRO A 74 0.58 4.18 -8.33
C PRO A 74 -0.71 3.99 -9.16
N ILE A 75 -1.75 4.79 -8.89
CA ILE A 75 -3.05 4.71 -9.61
C ILE A 75 -2.88 5.16 -11.06
N ASP A 76 -2.13 6.25 -11.24
CA ASP A 76 -1.70 6.76 -12.54
C ASP A 76 -0.18 6.96 -12.56
N PRO A 77 0.60 5.92 -12.92
CA PRO A 77 2.05 5.99 -13.01
C PRO A 77 2.58 7.03 -14.00
N ASP A 78 1.76 7.47 -14.97
CA ASP A 78 2.15 8.47 -15.97
C ASP A 78 1.87 9.91 -15.52
N ALA A 79 1.21 10.11 -14.37
CA ALA A 79 0.92 11.45 -13.85
C ALA A 79 2.17 12.23 -13.43
N ALA A 80 3.21 11.53 -12.98
CA ALA A 80 4.48 12.11 -12.57
C ALA A 80 5.60 11.07 -12.61
N ASP A 81 6.77 11.45 -13.12
CA ASP A 81 7.92 10.56 -13.28
C ASP A 81 8.63 10.26 -11.95
N THR A 82 9.03 9.01 -11.78
CA THR A 82 9.93 8.50 -10.74
C THR A 82 10.89 7.48 -11.33
N ASP A 83 11.97 7.15 -10.61
CA ASP A 83 12.92 6.10 -11.03
C ASP A 83 12.23 4.75 -11.27
N VAL A 84 11.15 4.46 -10.54
CA VAL A 84 10.31 3.26 -10.72
C VAL A 84 9.60 3.29 -12.07
N THR A 85 8.92 4.39 -12.38
CA THR A 85 8.20 4.54 -13.66
C THR A 85 9.16 4.53 -14.84
N ASP A 86 10.33 5.15 -14.68
CA ASP A 86 11.37 5.21 -15.70
C ASP A 86 11.99 3.85 -15.99
N PHE A 87 12.30 3.07 -14.94
CA PHE A 87 12.71 1.68 -15.09
C PHE A 87 11.64 0.89 -15.86
N GLY A 88 10.38 1.06 -15.45
CA GLY A 88 9.21 0.45 -16.09
C GLY A 88 9.11 0.77 -17.58
N ARG A 89 9.41 2.00 -18.00
CA ARG A 89 9.37 2.40 -19.43
C ARG A 89 10.53 1.81 -20.23
N ARG A 90 11.75 1.82 -19.68
CA ARG A 90 12.97 1.45 -20.41
C ARG A 90 13.11 -0.06 -20.65
N ILE A 91 12.65 -0.89 -19.72
CA ILE A 91 12.80 -2.36 -19.83
C ILE A 91 11.68 -2.98 -20.69
N THR A 92 12.02 -3.89 -21.59
CA THR A 92 11.00 -4.69 -22.30
C THR A 92 10.50 -5.84 -21.41
N MET A 93 9.27 -6.32 -21.63
CA MET A 93 8.74 -7.44 -20.83
C MET A 93 9.60 -8.71 -20.96
N GLY A 94 10.13 -9.01 -22.15
CA GLY A 94 11.02 -10.15 -22.34
C GLY A 94 12.37 -10.01 -21.61
N GLN A 95 12.94 -8.80 -21.56
CA GLN A 95 14.13 -8.54 -20.75
C GLN A 95 13.82 -8.66 -19.26
N LEU A 96 12.67 -8.14 -18.81
CA LEU A 96 12.26 -8.22 -17.42
C LEU A 96 12.06 -9.67 -16.99
N GLU A 97 11.37 -10.48 -17.79
CA GLU A 97 11.18 -11.89 -17.53
C GLU A 97 12.53 -12.62 -17.41
N HIS A 98 13.46 -12.36 -18.33
CA HIS A 98 14.77 -13.00 -18.31
C HIS A 98 15.64 -12.61 -17.09
N LEU A 99 15.56 -11.35 -16.66
CA LEU A 99 16.42 -10.81 -15.59
C LEU A 99 15.84 -11.02 -14.19
N ALA A 100 14.51 -10.96 -14.04
CA ALA A 100 13.85 -10.93 -12.75
C ALA A 100 13.26 -12.29 -12.32
N ILE A 101 12.95 -13.18 -13.27
CA ILE A 101 12.20 -14.40 -12.95
C ILE A 101 13.12 -15.61 -12.79
N GLN A 102 12.89 -16.37 -11.73
CA GLN A 102 13.63 -17.59 -11.41
C GLN A 102 12.68 -18.76 -11.16
N ARG A 103 13.21 -19.98 -11.29
CA ARG A 103 12.49 -21.20 -10.91
C ARG A 103 12.80 -21.58 -9.47
N VAL A 104 11.77 -21.90 -8.71
CA VAL A 104 11.90 -22.44 -7.35
C VAL A 104 12.62 -23.80 -7.40
N GLY A 105 13.65 -23.96 -6.57
CA GLY A 105 14.44 -25.18 -6.48
C GLY A 105 13.73 -26.34 -5.75
N PHE A 106 14.23 -27.56 -5.92
CA PHE A 106 13.64 -28.80 -5.40
C PHE A 106 13.52 -28.92 -3.87
N LYS A 107 14.11 -28.00 -3.11
CA LYS A 107 14.03 -27.99 -1.64
C LYS A 107 12.69 -27.47 -1.11
N PHE A 108 11.89 -26.79 -1.93
CA PHE A 108 10.63 -26.19 -1.52
C PHE A 108 9.43 -26.87 -2.21
N ALA A 109 8.25 -26.78 -1.60
CA ALA A 109 7.04 -27.40 -2.13
C ALA A 109 6.59 -26.82 -3.49
N GLY A 110 6.95 -25.58 -3.78
CA GLY A 110 6.72 -24.91 -5.05
C GLY A 110 7.76 -25.22 -6.14
N ALA A 111 8.57 -26.28 -6.01
CA ALA A 111 9.58 -26.65 -6.99
C ALA A 111 9.08 -26.56 -8.45
N GLY A 112 9.81 -25.85 -9.30
CA GLY A 112 9.47 -25.60 -10.70
C GLY A 112 8.59 -24.36 -10.96
N ARG A 113 7.95 -23.78 -9.93
CA ARG A 113 7.20 -22.52 -10.02
C ARG A 113 8.12 -21.39 -10.44
N LEU A 114 7.62 -20.51 -11.31
CA LEU A 114 8.29 -19.26 -11.67
C LEU A 114 7.95 -18.18 -10.65
N VAL A 115 8.97 -17.52 -10.11
CA VAL A 115 8.84 -16.49 -9.09
C VAL A 115 9.73 -15.30 -9.38
N TYR A 116 9.35 -14.13 -8.88
CA TYR A 116 10.26 -13.02 -8.65
C TYR A 116 10.81 -13.16 -7.22
N PRO A 117 12.10 -13.55 -7.04
CA PRO A 117 12.63 -13.87 -5.72
C PRO A 117 12.67 -12.67 -4.78
N GLY A 118 12.33 -12.86 -3.51
CA GLY A 118 12.36 -11.80 -2.50
C GLY A 118 13.74 -11.16 -2.34
N LEU A 119 14.82 -11.94 -2.44
CA LEU A 119 16.19 -11.41 -2.39
C LEU A 119 16.50 -10.51 -3.58
N LEU A 120 15.96 -10.83 -4.76
CA LEU A 120 16.15 -10.02 -5.96
C LEU A 120 15.33 -8.72 -5.86
N GLN A 121 14.09 -8.79 -5.35
CA GLN A 121 13.28 -7.63 -5.00
C GLN A 121 14.04 -6.66 -4.10
N LEU A 122 14.61 -7.20 -3.01
CA LEU A 122 15.40 -6.43 -2.06
C LEU A 122 16.61 -5.78 -2.72
N ALA A 123 17.39 -6.56 -3.48
CA ALA A 123 18.58 -6.07 -4.17
C ALA A 123 18.25 -4.94 -5.16
N SER A 124 17.18 -5.13 -5.96
CA SER A 124 16.70 -4.12 -6.90
C SER A 124 16.29 -2.83 -6.18
N PHE A 125 15.51 -2.92 -5.11
CA PHE A 125 15.10 -1.72 -4.36
C PHE A 125 16.29 -1.02 -3.70
N ILE A 126 17.19 -1.76 -3.06
CA ILE A 126 18.42 -1.18 -2.47
C ILE A 126 19.24 -0.48 -3.55
N SER A 127 19.34 -1.07 -4.75
CA SER A 127 20.11 -0.48 -5.85
C SER A 127 19.52 0.82 -6.39
N MET A 128 18.18 0.96 -6.38
CA MET A 128 17.50 2.19 -6.81
C MET A 128 17.75 3.36 -5.86
N ASN A 129 18.04 3.08 -4.59
CA ASN A 129 18.36 4.08 -3.56
C ASN A 129 19.75 3.87 -2.95
N ALA A 130 20.71 3.42 -3.78
CA ALA A 130 22.00 2.90 -3.31
C ALA A 130 22.77 3.90 -2.45
N ASP A 131 22.79 5.19 -2.80
CA ASP A 131 23.49 6.22 -2.05
C ASP A 131 22.85 6.45 -0.67
N ARG A 132 21.51 6.44 -0.60
CA ARG A 132 20.76 6.61 0.65
C ARG A 132 20.97 5.43 1.60
N HIS A 133 20.92 4.20 1.08
CA HIS A 133 21.17 3.00 1.87
C HIS A 133 22.64 2.87 2.28
N SER A 134 23.58 3.21 1.39
CA SER A 134 25.02 3.22 1.70
C SER A 134 25.32 4.23 2.80
N LYS A 135 24.74 5.44 2.72
CA LYS A 135 24.86 6.45 3.77
C LYS A 135 24.25 5.98 5.09
N ALA A 136 23.03 5.43 5.08
CA ALA A 136 22.38 4.91 6.29
C ALA A 136 23.21 3.80 6.95
N PHE A 137 23.87 2.94 6.16
CA PHE A 137 24.75 1.90 6.65
C PHE A 137 26.05 2.47 7.24
N VAL A 138 26.70 3.42 6.58
CA VAL A 138 27.89 4.13 7.09
C VAL A 138 27.57 4.87 8.40
N ASP A 139 26.44 5.57 8.45
CA ASP A 139 25.97 6.27 9.65
C ASP A 139 25.75 5.28 10.81
N GLN A 140 25.23 4.08 10.51
CA GLN A 140 25.07 3.04 11.53
C GLN A 140 26.41 2.49 12.03
N ILE A 141 27.39 2.28 11.15
CA ILE A 141 28.74 1.87 11.54
C ILE A 141 29.35 2.91 12.48
N MET A 142 29.19 4.20 12.17
CA MET A 142 29.70 5.29 13.00
C MET A 142 29.02 5.32 14.38
N ARG A 143 27.68 5.18 14.43
CA ARG A 143 26.93 5.08 15.70
C ARG A 143 27.34 3.86 16.53
N ALA A 144 27.54 2.71 15.90
CA ALA A 144 27.99 1.49 16.57
C ALA A 144 29.41 1.65 17.13
N ALA A 145 30.32 2.25 16.35
CA ALA A 145 31.69 2.54 16.79
C ALA A 145 31.73 3.55 17.95
N GLN A 146 30.75 4.45 18.04
CA GLN A 146 30.60 5.42 19.14
C GLN A 146 29.86 4.85 20.37
N GLY A 147 29.39 3.59 20.32
CA GLY A 147 28.61 2.97 21.39
C GLY A 147 27.17 3.49 21.50
N GLU A 148 26.68 4.20 20.48
CA GLU A 148 25.33 4.79 20.42
C GLU A 148 24.31 3.87 19.74
N ALA A 149 24.76 2.80 19.07
CA ALA A 149 23.88 1.77 18.52
C ALA A 149 23.50 0.73 19.57
N SER A 150 22.24 0.31 19.56
CA SER A 150 21.74 -0.80 20.40
C SER A 150 21.00 -1.82 19.53
N GLU A 151 20.82 -3.06 20.00
CA GLU A 151 20.01 -4.07 19.30
C GLU A 151 18.60 -3.57 18.96
N HIS A 152 18.04 -2.68 19.79
CA HIS A 152 16.73 -2.07 19.60
C HIS A 152 16.78 -0.68 18.95
N ASP A 153 17.82 -0.35 18.19
CA ASP A 153 17.85 0.88 17.41
C ASP A 153 16.76 0.86 16.32
N ALA A 154 16.17 2.02 16.03
CA ALA A 154 15.26 2.20 14.92
C ALA A 154 15.88 1.78 13.58
N HIS A 155 17.20 1.89 13.42
CA HIS A 155 17.91 1.38 12.25
C HIS A 155 17.78 -0.14 12.13
N ASN A 156 18.08 -0.90 13.19
CA ASN A 156 18.04 -2.37 13.14
C ASN A 156 16.61 -2.88 12.95
N ARG A 157 15.62 -2.31 13.65
CA ARG A 157 14.21 -2.67 13.42
C ARG A 157 13.72 -2.39 12.01
N PHE A 158 14.15 -1.25 11.44
CA PHE A 158 13.83 -0.93 10.05
C PHE A 158 14.41 -1.99 9.11
N TYR A 159 15.70 -2.34 9.26
CA TYR A 159 16.31 -3.35 8.42
C TYR A 159 15.79 -4.78 8.66
N ASP A 160 15.38 -5.15 9.87
CA ASP A 160 14.75 -6.45 10.14
C ASP A 160 13.41 -6.60 9.38
N GLU A 161 12.57 -5.56 9.40
CA GLU A 161 11.34 -5.51 8.60
C GLU A 161 11.66 -5.49 7.10
N TYR A 162 12.71 -4.77 6.72
CA TYR A 162 13.13 -4.59 5.33
C TYR A 162 13.77 -5.83 4.70
N LEU A 163 14.44 -6.67 5.49
CA LEU A 163 15.02 -7.95 5.07
C LEU A 163 13.99 -9.08 5.08
N SER A 164 12.78 -8.85 5.60
CA SER A 164 11.69 -9.81 5.62
C SER A 164 11.00 -9.90 4.25
N VAL A 165 11.70 -10.54 3.30
CA VAL A 165 11.27 -10.65 1.90
C VAL A 165 10.64 -12.01 1.59
N MET A 166 9.70 -11.99 0.64
CA MET A 166 9.01 -13.18 0.14
C MET A 166 9.09 -13.27 -1.37
N ASP A 167 9.10 -14.49 -1.90
CA ASP A 167 9.01 -14.68 -3.34
C ASP A 167 7.58 -14.38 -3.78
N MET A 168 7.43 -13.61 -4.86
CA MET A 168 6.15 -13.36 -5.53
C MET A 168 6.02 -14.28 -6.73
N THR A 169 4.80 -14.67 -7.09
CA THR A 169 4.55 -15.39 -8.35
C THR A 169 4.99 -14.53 -9.54
N ALA A 170 5.62 -15.15 -10.55
CA ALA A 170 6.04 -14.43 -11.74
C ALA A 170 4.85 -13.77 -12.45
N GLU A 171 3.71 -14.46 -12.45
CA GLU A 171 2.46 -13.99 -13.03
C GLU A 171 1.99 -12.68 -12.39
N PHE A 172 1.99 -12.59 -11.05
CA PHE A 172 1.63 -11.37 -10.32
C PHE A 172 2.60 -10.22 -10.61
N TYR A 173 3.90 -10.48 -10.55
CA TYR A 173 4.90 -9.43 -10.79
C TYR A 173 4.87 -8.90 -12.22
N LEU A 174 4.93 -9.79 -13.22
CA LEU A 174 4.97 -9.41 -14.63
C LEU A 174 3.69 -8.72 -15.06
N SER A 175 2.52 -9.23 -14.65
CA SER A 175 1.24 -8.57 -14.94
C SER A 175 1.11 -7.22 -14.24
N THR A 176 1.68 -7.04 -13.03
CA THR A 176 1.73 -5.71 -12.39
C THR A 176 2.51 -4.72 -13.25
N VAL A 177 3.73 -5.08 -13.69
CA VAL A 177 4.56 -4.18 -14.50
C VAL A 177 3.91 -3.89 -15.86
N GLU A 178 3.40 -4.91 -16.54
CA GLU A 178 2.79 -4.73 -17.85
C GLU A 178 1.49 -3.92 -17.77
N ARG A 179 0.56 -4.34 -16.91
CA ARG A 179 -0.82 -3.84 -16.96
C ARG A 179 -1.02 -2.56 -16.16
N ILE A 180 -0.32 -2.43 -15.03
CA ILE A 180 -0.45 -1.25 -14.16
C ILE A 180 0.55 -0.16 -14.54
N PHE A 181 1.83 -0.51 -14.70
CA PHE A 181 2.88 0.49 -14.95
C PHE A 181 3.04 0.86 -16.43
N LYS A 182 3.02 -0.11 -17.35
CA LYS A 182 3.22 0.17 -18.78
C LYS A 182 1.93 0.54 -19.51
N ASN A 183 0.88 -0.27 -19.34
CA ASN A 183 -0.38 -0.07 -20.06
C ASN A 183 -1.34 0.88 -19.34
N THR A 184 -1.04 1.21 -18.07
CA THR A 184 -1.82 2.12 -17.22
C THR A 184 -3.31 1.80 -17.20
N GLU A 185 -3.66 0.51 -17.18
CA GLU A 185 -5.05 0.03 -17.34
C GLU A 185 -6.01 0.57 -16.27
N ILE A 186 -5.51 0.80 -15.05
CA ILE A 186 -6.30 1.42 -13.97
C ILE A 186 -6.52 2.91 -14.27
N ALA A 187 -5.47 3.66 -14.58
CA ALA A 187 -5.52 5.09 -14.88
C ALA A 187 -6.41 5.44 -16.08
N ARG A 188 -6.51 4.50 -17.03
CA ARG A 188 -7.35 4.57 -18.23
C ARG A 188 -8.77 4.02 -18.03
N ASN A 189 -9.07 3.43 -16.88
CA ASN A 189 -10.34 2.74 -16.61
C ASN A 189 -10.64 1.65 -17.68
N GLU A 190 -9.63 0.85 -18.00
CA GLU A 190 -9.65 -0.23 -19.01
C GLU A 190 -9.35 -1.61 -18.41
N PHE A 191 -9.11 -1.69 -17.10
CA PHE A 191 -8.78 -2.94 -16.41
C PHE A 191 -9.90 -3.98 -16.52
N VAL A 192 -9.52 -5.21 -16.86
CA VAL A 192 -10.43 -6.37 -16.98
C VAL A 192 -10.03 -7.42 -15.94
N VAL A 193 -11.02 -7.97 -15.25
CA VAL A 193 -10.89 -9.03 -14.25
C VAL A 193 -11.88 -10.14 -14.57
N ALA A 194 -11.41 -11.38 -14.72
CA ALA A 194 -12.23 -12.55 -15.07
C ALA A 194 -13.13 -12.30 -16.30
N GLY A 195 -12.60 -11.61 -17.31
CA GLY A 195 -13.31 -11.26 -18.54
C GLY A 195 -14.31 -10.12 -18.41
N LYS A 196 -14.44 -9.47 -17.25
CA LYS A 196 -15.31 -8.32 -17.01
C LYS A 196 -14.49 -7.04 -16.92
N LYS A 197 -14.87 -6.02 -17.70
CA LYS A 197 -14.29 -4.69 -17.56
C LYS A 197 -14.76 -4.08 -16.24
N VAL A 198 -13.82 -3.59 -15.43
CA VAL A 198 -14.10 -2.86 -14.19
C VAL A 198 -14.29 -1.39 -14.53
N ASP A 199 -15.41 -0.80 -14.13
CA ASP A 199 -15.65 0.65 -14.26
C ASP A 199 -15.56 1.35 -12.89
N ILE A 200 -14.45 2.06 -12.65
CA ILE A 200 -14.21 2.81 -11.40
C ILE A 200 -15.27 3.90 -11.19
N GLY A 201 -15.90 4.39 -12.26
CA GLY A 201 -17.01 5.34 -12.18
C GLY A 201 -18.25 4.79 -11.47
N LYS A 202 -18.34 3.47 -11.27
CA LYS A 202 -19.47 2.80 -10.59
C LYS A 202 -19.43 2.91 -9.07
N ILE A 203 -18.29 3.32 -8.50
CA ILE A 203 -18.21 3.65 -7.09
C ILE A 203 -19.07 4.90 -6.83
N THR A 204 -20.22 4.70 -6.18
CA THR A 204 -21.20 5.77 -5.90
C THR A 204 -21.44 6.02 -4.41
N GLN A 205 -21.10 5.05 -3.56
CA GLN A 205 -21.42 5.10 -2.13
C GLN A 205 -20.20 5.10 -1.21
N VAL A 206 -19.08 4.51 -1.62
CA VAL A 206 -17.85 4.40 -0.82
C VAL A 206 -17.15 5.75 -0.79
N ALA A 207 -16.90 6.30 0.39
CA ALA A 207 -16.09 7.51 0.48
C ALA A 207 -14.62 7.18 0.19
N VAL A 208 -13.98 7.93 -0.72
CA VAL A 208 -12.61 7.66 -1.17
C VAL A 208 -11.68 8.78 -0.73
N LYS A 209 -10.60 8.41 -0.02
CA LYS A 209 -9.54 9.31 0.39
C LYS A 209 -8.21 8.92 -0.26
N THR A 210 -7.44 9.89 -0.72
CA THR A 210 -6.04 9.69 -1.13
C THR A 210 -5.08 10.40 -0.18
N VAL A 211 -3.91 9.82 0.00
CA VAL A 211 -2.79 10.41 0.75
C VAL A 211 -1.52 10.28 -0.08
N GLU A 212 -0.80 11.39 -0.21
CA GLU A 212 0.47 11.52 -0.93
C GLU A 212 1.50 12.25 -0.07
N GLY A 213 2.79 12.04 -0.35
CA GLY A 213 3.90 12.77 0.29
C GLY A 213 4.53 13.74 -0.69
N ALA A 214 4.74 15.00 -0.28
CA ALA A 214 5.29 16.03 -1.17
C ALA A 214 6.73 15.75 -1.66
N GLU A 215 7.45 14.88 -0.96
CA GLU A 215 8.82 14.44 -1.30
C GLU A 215 8.84 12.94 -1.63
N ASP A 216 7.70 12.34 -2.03
CA ASP A 216 7.62 10.94 -2.43
C ASP A 216 8.33 10.72 -3.78
N ASP A 217 9.42 9.97 -3.74
CA ASP A 217 10.30 9.61 -4.85
C ASP A 217 9.96 8.25 -5.47
N ILE A 218 8.97 7.53 -4.93
CA ILE A 218 8.54 6.21 -5.40
C ILE A 218 7.22 6.32 -6.17
N SER A 219 6.21 6.92 -5.53
CA SER A 219 4.90 7.23 -6.09
C SER A 219 4.70 8.74 -6.00
N ALA A 220 5.27 9.46 -6.96
CA ALA A 220 5.28 10.93 -6.94
C ALA A 220 3.87 11.53 -6.81
N PRO A 221 3.75 12.74 -6.20
CA PRO A 221 2.48 13.47 -6.12
C PRO A 221 1.78 13.57 -7.48
N GLY A 222 0.49 13.24 -7.51
CA GLY A 222 -0.29 13.16 -8.73
C GLY A 222 -0.71 11.73 -9.06
N GLN A 223 0.16 10.74 -8.78
CA GLN A 223 -0.12 9.35 -9.14
C GLN A 223 -1.26 8.74 -8.32
N CYS A 224 -1.36 9.01 -7.01
CA CYS A 224 -2.37 8.40 -6.14
C CYS A 224 -3.68 9.19 -6.17
N VAL A 225 -3.60 10.52 -6.16
CA VAL A 225 -4.78 11.41 -6.23
C VAL A 225 -5.59 11.23 -7.52
N ALA A 226 -4.99 10.68 -8.57
CA ALA A 226 -5.67 10.28 -9.80
C ALA A 226 -6.86 9.32 -9.57
N ALA A 227 -6.93 8.58 -8.46
CA ALA A 227 -8.12 7.80 -8.11
C ALA A 227 -9.39 8.66 -8.05
N LEU A 228 -9.29 9.89 -7.52
CA LEU A 228 -10.46 10.74 -7.31
C LEU A 228 -11.11 11.21 -8.62
N ARG A 229 -10.32 11.38 -9.70
CA ARG A 229 -10.85 11.70 -11.03
C ARG A 229 -11.59 10.52 -11.67
N LEU A 230 -11.19 9.28 -11.35
CA LEU A 230 -11.79 8.07 -11.88
C LEU A 230 -13.14 7.74 -11.20
N CYS A 231 -13.32 8.16 -9.95
CA CYS A 231 -14.57 8.02 -9.19
C CYS A 231 -15.66 9.00 -9.66
N THR A 232 -16.05 8.94 -10.94
CA THR A 232 -16.99 9.91 -11.55
C THR A 232 -18.42 9.81 -11.02
N GLY A 233 -18.85 8.64 -10.53
CA GLY A 233 -20.16 8.45 -9.91
C GLY A 233 -20.24 8.87 -8.44
N LEU A 234 -19.11 9.23 -7.82
CA LEU A 234 -19.03 9.63 -6.43
C LEU A 234 -19.13 11.16 -6.29
N PRO A 235 -20.00 11.71 -5.40
CA PRO A 235 -20.05 13.15 -5.18
C PRO A 235 -18.76 13.66 -4.51
N ASP A 236 -18.41 14.92 -4.76
CA ASP A 236 -17.19 15.53 -4.20
C ASP A 236 -17.17 15.56 -2.67
N SER A 237 -18.34 15.59 -2.01
CA SER A 237 -18.44 15.48 -0.55
C SER A 237 -17.94 14.15 0.03
N LYS A 238 -17.81 13.12 -0.80
CA LYS A 238 -17.28 11.79 -0.45
C LYS A 238 -15.85 11.58 -0.95
N LYS A 239 -15.23 12.59 -1.57
CA LYS A 239 -13.85 12.56 -2.04
C LYS A 239 -12.97 13.43 -1.13
N ALA A 240 -11.83 12.91 -0.72
CA ALA A 240 -10.86 13.67 0.04
C ALA A 240 -9.43 13.38 -0.43
N SER A 241 -8.55 14.36 -0.40
CA SER A 241 -7.12 14.16 -0.61
C SER A 241 -6.31 14.82 0.50
N HIS A 242 -5.09 14.35 0.70
CA HIS A 242 -4.10 14.99 1.56
C HIS A 242 -2.71 14.84 0.95
N LEU A 243 -2.03 15.97 0.74
CA LEU A 243 -0.62 16.00 0.36
C LEU A 243 0.18 16.42 1.59
N GLU A 244 0.95 15.50 2.15
CA GLU A 244 1.72 15.75 3.36
C GLU A 244 3.02 16.49 3.04
N PRO A 245 3.23 17.70 3.59
CA PRO A 245 4.46 18.46 3.37
C PRO A 245 5.68 17.78 3.99
N GLY A 246 6.78 17.69 3.25
CA GLY A 246 8.06 17.17 3.74
C GLY A 246 8.09 15.66 4.03
N ALA A 247 7.06 14.92 3.62
CA ALA A 247 7.04 13.46 3.73
C ALA A 247 7.45 12.83 2.40
N GLY A 248 8.42 11.92 2.45
CA GLY A 248 8.68 10.94 1.39
C GLY A 248 7.82 9.68 1.54
N HIS A 249 8.04 8.68 0.68
CA HIS A 249 7.16 7.51 0.56
C HIS A 249 6.86 6.78 1.88
N TYR A 250 7.88 6.47 2.68
CA TYR A 250 7.66 5.80 3.97
C TYR A 250 7.04 6.70 5.03
N GLY A 251 7.22 8.02 4.91
CA GLY A 251 6.69 9.00 5.87
C GLY A 251 5.17 9.07 5.89
N ILE A 252 4.52 8.68 4.79
CA ILE A 252 3.05 8.75 4.64
C ILE A 252 2.28 7.57 5.23
N PHE A 253 2.97 6.50 5.67
CA PHE A 253 2.37 5.36 6.37
C PHE A 253 3.18 4.85 7.57
N ALA A 254 4.37 5.40 7.82
CA ALA A 254 5.20 5.10 8.96
C ALA A 254 5.86 6.38 9.52
N GLY A 255 6.45 6.29 10.72
CA GLY A 255 7.20 7.42 11.28
C GLY A 255 6.34 8.50 11.94
N LYS A 256 6.91 9.71 12.09
CA LYS A 256 6.28 10.82 12.85
C LYS A 256 5.17 11.49 12.07
N SER A 257 5.37 11.74 10.77
CA SER A 257 4.37 12.36 9.89
C SER A 257 3.08 11.54 9.85
N TRP A 258 3.17 10.23 9.61
CA TRP A 258 2.02 9.32 9.76
C TRP A 258 1.34 9.44 11.13
N ARG A 259 2.09 9.27 12.24
CA ARG A 259 1.49 9.19 13.58
C ARG A 259 0.81 10.48 14.02
N ASN A 260 1.40 11.64 13.70
CA ASN A 260 0.99 12.93 14.24
C ASN A 260 0.05 13.70 13.30
N ASN A 261 0.17 13.50 11.98
CA ASN A 261 -0.52 14.33 10.99
C ASN A 261 -1.52 13.50 10.18
N ILE A 262 -1.07 12.45 9.51
CA ILE A 262 -1.89 11.72 8.52
C ILE A 262 -2.88 10.77 9.19
N ARG A 263 -2.45 9.97 10.16
CA ARG A 263 -3.31 9.00 10.85
C ARG A 263 -4.55 9.67 11.47
N PRO A 264 -4.44 10.81 12.19
CA PRO A 264 -5.62 11.54 12.64
C PRO A 264 -6.56 11.91 11.49
N LEU A 265 -6.05 12.43 10.37
CA LEU A 265 -6.88 12.81 9.21
C LEU A 265 -7.57 11.61 8.54
N VAL A 266 -6.94 10.44 8.55
CA VAL A 266 -7.54 9.19 8.05
C VAL A 266 -8.65 8.72 8.99
N LEU A 267 -8.43 8.78 10.30
CA LEU A 267 -9.45 8.40 11.30
C LEU A 267 -10.64 9.38 11.28
N ASP A 268 -10.38 10.68 11.21
CA ASP A 268 -11.42 11.70 11.09
C ASP A 268 -12.26 11.50 9.82
N PHE A 269 -11.63 11.10 8.72
CA PHE A 269 -12.33 10.76 7.48
C PHE A 269 -13.21 9.51 7.63
N ILE A 270 -12.71 8.47 8.30
CA ILE A 270 -13.48 7.26 8.61
C ILE A 270 -14.69 7.63 9.48
N ASP A 271 -14.49 8.39 10.56
CA ASP A 271 -15.54 8.78 11.49
C ASP A 271 -16.60 9.67 10.81
N ALA A 272 -16.18 10.62 9.97
CA ALA A 272 -17.09 11.48 9.20
C ALA A 272 -17.99 10.69 8.24
N ASN A 273 -17.55 9.51 7.79
CA ASN A 273 -18.28 8.64 6.87
C ASN A 273 -18.86 7.39 7.55
N ALA A 274 -18.74 7.27 8.87
CA ALA A 274 -19.27 6.15 9.64
C ALA A 274 -20.81 6.18 9.71
N ASN A 275 -21.45 7.35 9.56
CA ASN A 275 -22.88 7.53 9.77
C ASN A 275 -23.63 7.81 8.46
N ASN A 276 -24.19 6.78 7.83
CA ASN A 276 -25.24 6.93 6.82
C ASN A 276 -26.60 7.23 7.49
N GLY A 277 -26.78 8.43 8.05
CA GLY A 277 -28.11 8.96 8.40
C GLY A 277 -28.50 9.06 9.88
N ALA A 278 -27.60 8.79 10.83
CA ALA A 278 -27.80 9.20 12.21
C ALA A 278 -27.21 10.61 12.41
N ALA A 279 -28.02 11.57 12.87
CA ALA A 279 -27.55 12.90 13.22
C ALA A 279 -26.33 12.81 14.15
N PRO A 280 -25.30 13.66 13.96
CA PRO A 280 -24.10 13.60 14.78
C PRO A 280 -24.49 13.79 16.25
N ALA A 281 -24.10 12.83 17.10
CA ALA A 281 -24.14 13.04 18.54
C ALA A 281 -23.34 14.31 18.84
N ALA A 282 -23.97 15.25 19.56
CA ALA A 282 -23.38 16.53 19.90
C ALA A 282 -21.97 16.31 20.48
N LYS A 283 -20.97 17.03 19.93
CA LYS A 283 -19.60 17.02 20.43
C LYS A 283 -19.63 17.34 21.92
N THR A 284 -19.32 16.36 22.76
CA THR A 284 -19.08 16.61 24.18
C THR A 284 -17.84 17.48 24.28
N GLU A 285 -18.01 18.72 24.76
CA GLU A 285 -16.91 19.64 25.02
C GLU A 285 -15.83 18.93 25.86
N ALA A 286 -14.60 18.95 25.37
CA ALA A 286 -13.45 18.41 26.08
C ALA A 286 -13.25 19.21 27.37
N ALA A 287 -13.36 18.54 28.52
CA ALA A 287 -13.07 19.13 29.82
C ALA A 287 -11.60 19.59 29.89
N PRO A 288 -11.30 20.74 30.53
CA PRO A 288 -9.96 21.29 30.55
C PRO A 288 -8.99 20.38 31.32
N ALA A 289 -7.78 20.25 30.77
CA ALA A 289 -6.70 19.43 31.30
C ALA A 289 -6.36 19.82 32.75
N LYS A 290 -6.50 18.87 33.68
CA LYS A 290 -6.04 19.04 35.06
C LYS A 290 -4.51 18.94 35.11
N THR A 291 -3.88 19.98 35.61
CA THR A 291 -2.47 20.12 35.93
C THR A 291 -1.99 19.00 36.87
N LYS A 292 -0.89 18.34 36.53
CA LYS A 292 -0.25 17.29 37.35
C LYS A 292 0.29 17.89 38.65
N ALA A 293 -0.16 17.39 39.80
CA ALA A 293 0.49 17.61 41.09
C ALA A 293 1.68 16.63 41.26
N PRO A 294 2.75 17.02 41.98
CA PRO A 294 3.96 16.22 42.09
C PRO A 294 3.76 15.00 43.00
N MET A 295 4.35 13.87 42.58
CA MET A 295 4.26 12.58 43.25
C MET A 295 5.12 12.57 44.53
N ARG A 296 4.49 12.28 45.68
CA ARG A 296 5.15 12.17 46.97
C ARG A 296 5.77 10.77 47.10
N VAL A 297 7.08 10.71 47.30
CA VAL A 297 7.81 9.45 47.58
C VAL A 297 7.43 8.97 48.98
N VAL A 298 7.00 7.71 49.09
CA VAL A 298 6.87 7.01 50.38
C VAL A 298 7.60 5.69 50.28
N SER A 299 8.71 5.60 51.02
CA SER A 299 9.43 4.39 51.36
C SER A 299 8.60 3.51 52.30
N ALA A 300 8.61 2.20 52.10
CA ALA A 300 8.32 1.24 53.14
C ALA A 300 9.23 0.01 52.97
N GLN A 301 9.59 -0.53 54.12
CA GLN A 301 10.66 -1.46 54.45
C GLN A 301 10.62 -2.80 53.72
#